data_AF-A0A9Q3HG25-F1
#
_entry.id   AF-A0A9Q3HG25-F1
#
_cell.length_a   1.000
_cell.length_b   1.000
_cell.length_c   1.000
_cell.angle_alpha   90.00
_cell.angle_beta   90.00
_cell.angle_gamma   90.00
#
_symmetry.space_group_name_H-M   'P 1'
#
loop_
_entity.id
_entity.type
_entity.pdbx_description
1 polymer ?
#
loop_
_entity_poly.entity_id
_entity_poly.type
_entity_poly.pdbx_seq_one_letter_code
_entity_poly.pdbx_strand_id
1 'polypeptide(L)'
;MRCLKAAKGFPVDPLPVPDHLCKSCSFSKSTHKPFAGKLRGLVNAPGDVIVEDLVGPFPPTIQKHLYGLVIQDHFSSLVAFIHLRSKIEAVKEVLGWLKTFMVLSGHQVKRLRSDNAGEFVSNVFN
;
A
#
# COMPACT_ATOMS: atom_id res chain seq x y z
N MET A 1 -2.62 2.77 25.21
CA MET A 1 -1.76 2.51 26.39
C MET A 1 -0.61 1.61 25.97
N ARG A 2 0.65 2.07 26.06
CA ARG A 2 1.82 1.20 25.88
C ARG A 2 2.23 0.65 27.24
N CYS A 3 2.01 -0.64 27.49
CA CYS A 3 2.63 -1.33 28.62
C CYS A 3 4.12 -1.51 28.32
N LEU A 4 4.96 -0.62 28.86
CA LEU A 4 6.40 -0.89 28.97
C LEU A 4 6.55 -1.91 30.10
N LYS A 5 6.69 -3.20 29.76
CA LYS A 5 7.16 -4.18 30.74
C LYS A 5 8.62 -3.84 31.03
N ALA A 6 8.90 -3.33 32.22
CA ALA A 6 10.27 -3.14 32.68
C ALA A 6 10.96 -4.52 32.77
N ALA A 7 12.18 -4.63 32.24
CA ALA A 7 12.98 -5.84 32.39
C ALA A 7 13.32 -6.04 33.88
N LYS A 8 13.36 -7.30 34.36
CA LYS A 8 13.74 -7.62 35.75
C LYS A 8 15.11 -7.03 36.06
N GLY A 9 15.19 -6.23 37.13
CA GLY A 9 16.43 -5.57 37.59
C GLY A 9 16.59 -4.12 37.14
N PHE A 10 15.65 -3.55 36.37
CA PHE A 10 15.64 -2.13 36.06
C PHE A 10 14.74 -1.34 37.03
N PRO A 11 15.11 -0.10 37.39
CA PRO A 11 14.29 0.74 38.23
C PRO A 11 12.92 0.97 37.59
N VAL A 12 11.89 0.86 38.41
CA VAL A 12 10.50 1.15 38.03
C VAL A 12 10.23 2.65 37.98
N ASP A 13 11.05 3.43 38.68
CA ASP A 13 11.00 4.89 38.67
C ASP A 13 11.70 5.46 37.43
N PRO A 14 11.20 6.59 36.89
CA PRO A 14 11.85 7.27 35.78
C PRO A 14 13.30 7.62 36.12
N LEU A 15 14.24 7.15 35.31
CA LEU A 15 15.64 7.56 35.42
C LEU A 15 15.74 9.08 35.18
N PRO A 16 16.64 9.78 35.90
CA PRO A 16 16.91 11.19 35.65
C PRO A 16 17.32 11.39 34.19
N VAL A 17 16.78 12.44 33.56
CA VAL A 17 17.10 12.78 32.19
C VAL A 17 18.57 13.19 32.14
N PRO A 18 19.44 12.53 31.34
CA PRO A 18 20.84 12.89 31.28
C PRO A 18 21.02 14.30 30.69
N ASP A 19 21.92 15.10 31.27
CA ASP A 19 22.29 16.44 30.75
C ASP A 19 22.97 16.37 29.37
N HIS A 20 23.43 15.18 28.98
CA HIS A 20 24.09 14.95 27.70
C HIS A 20 23.39 13.83 26.90
N LEU A 21 22.99 14.15 25.67
CA LEU A 21 22.45 13.19 24.71
C LEU A 21 23.57 12.29 24.17
N CYS A 22 23.60 11.03 24.59
CA CYS A 22 24.54 10.05 24.05
C CYS A 22 24.18 9.70 22.60
N LYS A 23 25.13 9.83 21.67
CA LYS A 23 24.92 9.56 20.24
C LYS A 23 24.36 8.15 19.99
N SER A 24 24.95 7.12 20.59
CA SER A 24 24.49 5.73 20.42
C SER A 24 23.06 5.54 20.96
N CYS A 25 22.75 6.09 22.13
CA CYS A 25 21.39 6.07 22.67
C CYS A 25 20.40 6.80 21.77
N SER A 26 20.78 7.94 21.20
CA SER A 26 19.93 8.72 20.28
C SER A 26 19.65 7.95 18.99
N PHE A 27 20.65 7.26 18.41
CA PHE A 27 20.43 6.41 17.23
C PHE A 27 19.54 5.22 17.56
N SER A 28 19.83 4.47 18.63
CA SER A 28 19.07 3.28 19.01
C SER A 28 17.65 3.58 19.50
N LYS A 29 17.42 4.76 20.08
CA LYS A 29 16.08 5.23 20.51
C LYS A 29 15.41 6.16 19.50
N SER A 30 16.03 6.39 18.34
CA SER A 30 15.38 7.16 17.28
C SER A 30 14.09 6.45 16.90
N THR A 31 12.97 7.17 17.00
CA THR A 31 11.67 6.65 16.57
C THR A 31 11.42 7.14 15.16
N HIS A 32 10.85 6.27 14.33
CA HIS A 32 10.41 6.66 13.01
C HIS A 32 9.47 7.86 13.15
N LYS A 33 9.69 8.92 12.35
CA LYS A 33 8.76 10.05 12.31
C LYS A 33 7.36 9.49 12.02
N PRO A 34 6.30 9.95 12.69
CA PRO A 34 4.96 9.60 12.29
C PRO A 34 4.83 9.86 10.79
N PHE A 35 4.34 8.88 10.03
CA PHE A 35 3.98 9.13 8.64
C PHE A 35 3.02 10.33 8.66
N ALA A 36 3.31 11.36 7.87
CA ALA A 36 2.43 12.52 7.72
C ALA A 36 1.14 12.04 7.04
N GLY A 37 0.24 11.48 7.84
CA GLY A 37 -0.98 10.84 7.39
C GLY A 37 -2.01 11.89 7.01
N LYS A 38 -2.01 12.32 5.76
CA LYS A 38 -3.21 12.88 5.12
C LYS A 38 -3.41 12.28 3.73
N LEU A 39 -3.74 10.99 3.70
CA LEU A 39 -4.55 10.42 2.61
C LEU A 39 -6.04 10.76 2.77
N ARG A 40 -6.49 10.98 4.02
CA ARG A 40 -7.82 11.50 4.34
C ARG A 40 -7.90 12.96 3.89
N GLY A 41 -8.34 13.18 2.66
CA GLY A 41 -8.44 14.49 2.01
C GLY A 41 -7.90 14.52 0.56
N LEU A 42 -7.28 13.44 0.07
CA LEU A 42 -6.81 13.35 -1.33
C LEU A 42 -7.85 12.76 -2.29
N VAL A 43 -8.94 12.22 -1.76
CA VAL A 43 -10.03 11.54 -2.46
C VAL A 43 -11.37 12.05 -1.93
N ASN A 44 -12.18 12.62 -2.81
CA ASN A 44 -13.48 13.23 -2.52
C ASN A 44 -14.65 12.48 -3.19
N ALA A 45 -14.38 11.67 -4.21
CA ALA A 45 -15.36 10.88 -4.93
C ALA A 45 -14.78 9.55 -5.44
N PRO A 46 -15.61 8.54 -5.77
CA PRO A 46 -15.18 7.32 -6.45
C PRO A 46 -14.41 7.66 -7.73
N GLY A 47 -13.33 6.93 -8.01
CA GLY A 47 -12.48 7.14 -9.19
C GLY A 47 -11.42 8.24 -9.03
N ASP A 48 -11.41 8.99 -7.93
CA ASP A 48 -10.39 10.03 -7.69
C ASP A 48 -8.97 9.44 -7.59
N VAL A 49 -8.84 8.26 -7.00
CA VAL A 49 -7.61 7.47 -6.92
C VAL A 49 -7.99 5.99 -6.95
N ILE A 50 -7.59 5.31 -8.02
CA ILE A 50 -7.56 3.85 -8.07
C ILE A 50 -6.14 3.43 -7.72
N VAL A 51 -6.01 2.50 -6.78
CA VAL A 51 -4.74 1.87 -6.42
C VAL A 51 -4.75 0.47 -6.98
N GLU A 52 -3.64 0.03 -7.56
CA GLU A 52 -3.47 -1.36 -7.95
C GLU A 52 -2.14 -1.90 -7.42
N ASP A 53 -2.11 -3.21 -7.17
CA ASP A 53 -0.95 -3.93 -6.65
C ASP A 53 -0.92 -5.35 -7.23
N LEU A 54 0.28 -5.81 -7.60
CA LEU A 54 0.49 -7.14 -8.14
C LEU A 54 1.22 -8.01 -7.12
N VAL A 55 0.56 -9.09 -6.71
CA VAL A 55 1.10 -10.03 -5.72
C VAL A 55 1.39 -11.40 -6.33
N GLY A 56 2.52 -11.98 -5.92
CA GLY A 56 2.98 -13.31 -6.35
C GLY A 56 4.49 -13.33 -6.67
N PRO A 57 5.00 -14.43 -7.24
CA PRO A 57 4.27 -15.62 -7.67
C PRO A 57 3.84 -16.52 -6.50
N PHE A 58 2.67 -17.14 -6.64
CA PHE A 58 2.12 -18.16 -5.74
C PHE A 58 2.30 -19.57 -6.33
N PRO A 59 2.13 -20.63 -5.52
CA PRO A 59 1.96 -21.98 -6.06
C PRO A 59 0.85 -22.01 -7.11
N PRO A 60 1.08 -22.66 -8.28
CA PRO A 60 0.12 -22.63 -9.37
C PRO A 60 -1.21 -23.26 -8.95
N THR A 61 -2.30 -22.58 -9.25
CA THR A 61 -3.66 -23.14 -9.14
C THR A 61 -3.87 -24.24 -10.19
N ILE A 62 -5.00 -24.96 -10.10
CA ILE A 62 -5.41 -25.95 -11.12
C ILE A 62 -5.40 -25.35 -12.54
N GLN A 63 -5.71 -24.05 -12.65
CA GLN A 63 -5.75 -23.30 -13.91
C GLN A 63 -4.44 -22.58 -14.24
N LYS A 64 -3.35 -22.86 -13.51
CA LYS A 64 -2.00 -22.29 -13.70
C LYS A 64 -1.90 -20.78 -13.48
N HIS A 65 -2.80 -20.18 -12.70
CA HIS A 65 -2.61 -18.81 -12.24
C HIS A 65 -1.51 -18.76 -11.18
N LEU A 66 -0.60 -17.81 -11.34
CA LEU A 66 0.59 -17.61 -10.51
C LEU A 66 0.56 -16.27 -9.77
N TYR A 67 -0.20 -15.29 -10.26
CA TYR A 67 -0.24 -13.96 -9.69
C TYR A 67 -1.68 -13.55 -9.38
N GLY A 68 -1.82 -12.62 -8.44
CA GLY A 68 -3.06 -11.92 -8.14
C GLY A 68 -2.87 -10.43 -8.38
N LEU A 69 -3.80 -9.80 -9.09
CA LEU A 69 -3.88 -8.37 -9.27
C LEU A 69 -4.99 -7.84 -8.36
N VAL A 70 -4.64 -6.94 -7.46
CA VAL A 70 -5.57 -6.25 -6.59
C VAL A 70 -5.81 -4.87 -7.17
N ILE A 71 -7.07 -4.49 -7.37
CA ILE A 71 -7.45 -3.13 -7.78
C ILE A 71 -8.43 -2.60 -6.75
N GLN A 72 -8.17 -1.40 -6.24
CA GLN A 72 -8.97 -0.77 -5.19
C GLN A 72 -9.30 0.67 -5.56
N ASP A 73 -10.59 1.04 -5.50
CA ASP A 73 -10.98 2.44 -5.41
C ASP A 73 -10.77 2.96 -3.98
N HIS A 74 -9.90 3.95 -3.83
CA HIS A 74 -9.49 4.44 -2.52
C HIS A 74 -10.61 5.23 -1.80
N PHE A 75 -11.60 5.76 -2.53
CA PHE A 75 -12.73 6.46 -1.91
C PHE A 75 -13.79 5.48 -1.38
N SER A 76 -14.34 4.63 -2.24
CA SER A 76 -15.42 3.69 -1.89
C SER A 76 -14.94 2.44 -1.17
N SER A 77 -13.63 2.18 -1.15
CA SER A 77 -13.03 0.92 -0.71
C SER A 77 -13.51 -0.30 -1.51
N LEU A 78 -14.06 -0.11 -2.73
CA LEU A 78 -14.34 -1.20 -3.65
C LEU A 78 -13.04 -1.89 -4.05
N VAL A 79 -12.95 -3.20 -3.85
CA VAL A 79 -11.78 -4.02 -4.17
C VAL A 79 -12.17 -5.10 -5.18
N ALA A 80 -11.32 -5.28 -6.19
CA ALA A 80 -11.35 -6.41 -7.10
C ALA A 80 -10.04 -7.21 -6.99
N PHE A 81 -10.16 -8.53 -7.08
CA PHE A 81 -9.03 -9.45 -7.10
C PHE A 81 -9.11 -10.29 -8.38
N ILE A 82 -8.12 -10.15 -9.26
CA ILE A 82 -8.07 -10.80 -10.56
C ILE A 82 -6.90 -11.78 -10.57
N HIS A 83 -7.16 -13.03 -10.98
CA HIS A 83 -6.13 -14.06 -11.07
C HIS A 83 -5.42 -13.99 -12.42
N LEU A 84 -4.08 -14.02 -12.43
CA LEU A 84 -3.27 -13.89 -13.64
C LEU A 84 -2.31 -15.08 -13.79
N ARG A 85 -2.07 -15.49 -15.04
CA ARG A 85 -1.09 -16.55 -15.37
C ARG A 85 0.30 -15.99 -15.52
N SER A 86 0.40 -14.76 -16.02
CA SER A 86 1.65 -14.02 -16.16
C SER A 86 1.43 -12.57 -15.74
N LYS A 87 2.51 -11.90 -15.35
CA LYS A 87 2.43 -10.50 -14.94
C LYS A 87 2.03 -9.56 -16.08
N ILE A 88 2.42 -9.89 -17.31
CA ILE A 88 2.11 -9.14 -18.54
C ILE A 88 0.60 -8.98 -18.77
N GLU A 89 -0.22 -9.90 -18.26
CA GLU A 89 -1.69 -9.82 -18.34
C GLU A 89 -2.26 -8.68 -17.48
N ALA A 90 -1.53 -8.21 -16.46
CA ALA A 90 -2.00 -7.23 -15.49
C ALA A 90 -2.47 -5.93 -16.15
N VAL A 91 -1.68 -5.37 -17.07
CA VAL A 91 -2.03 -4.10 -17.76
C VAL A 91 -3.37 -4.21 -18.48
N LYS A 92 -3.60 -5.33 -19.18
CA LYS A 92 -4.85 -5.57 -19.90
C LYS A 92 -6.04 -5.67 -18.94
N GLU A 93 -5.88 -6.41 -17.85
CA GLU A 93 -6.94 -6.60 -16.85
C GLU A 93 -7.24 -5.31 -16.08
N VAL A 94 -6.23 -4.50 -15.74
CA VAL A 94 -6.42 -3.16 -15.17
C VAL A 94 -7.25 -2.29 -16.11
N LEU A 95 -6.88 -2.19 -17.40
CA LEU A 95 -7.61 -1.39 -18.37
C LEU A 95 -9.06 -1.85 -18.56
N GLY A 96 -9.29 -3.17 -18.59
CA GLY A 96 -10.63 -3.76 -18.67
C GLY A 96 -11.47 -3.45 -17.44
N TRP A 97 -10.87 -3.56 -16.26
CA TRP A 97 -11.52 -3.21 -14.99
C TRP A 97 -11.87 -1.73 -14.93
N LEU A 98 -10.96 -0.82 -15.30
CA LEU A 98 -11.20 0.63 -15.30
C LEU A 98 -12.36 1.02 -16.21
N LYS A 99 -12.44 0.44 -17.42
CA LYS A 99 -13.57 0.66 -18.34
C LYS A 99 -14.89 0.21 -17.71
N THR A 100 -14.90 -0.97 -17.12
CA THR A 100 -16.08 -1.53 -16.46
C THR A 100 -16.50 -0.66 -15.28
N PHE A 101 -15.54 -0.22 -14.46
CA PHE A 101 -15.77 0.69 -13.35
C PHE A 101 -16.40 2.01 -13.82
N MET A 102 -15.86 2.66 -14.85
CA MET A 102 -16.40 3.93 -15.34
C MET A 102 -17.83 3.79 -15.88
N VAL A 103 -18.13 2.69 -16.58
CA VAL A 103 -19.48 2.41 -17.10
C VAL A 103 -20.47 2.14 -15.97
N LEU A 104 -20.10 1.29 -15.00
CA LEU A 104 -21.02 0.88 -13.93
C LEU A 104 -21.20 1.95 -12.85
N SER A 105 -20.14 2.67 -12.50
CA SER A 105 -20.20 3.68 -11.45
C SER A 105 -20.67 5.04 -11.96
N GLY A 106 -20.57 5.32 -13.27
CA GLY A 106 -20.75 6.65 -13.84
C GLY A 106 -19.66 7.66 -13.45
N HIS A 107 -18.62 7.23 -12.73
CA HIS A 107 -17.51 8.07 -12.29
C HIS A 107 -16.30 7.91 -13.20
N GLN A 108 -15.66 9.02 -13.55
CA GLN A 108 -14.40 9.01 -14.30
C GLN A 108 -13.22 8.72 -13.38
N VAL A 109 -12.24 7.97 -13.90
CA VAL A 109 -10.98 7.71 -13.17
C VAL A 109 -10.02 8.85 -13.40
N LYS A 110 -9.56 9.50 -12.32
CA LYS A 110 -8.65 10.64 -12.37
C LYS A 110 -7.19 10.24 -12.26
N ARG A 111 -6.89 9.26 -11.41
CA ARG A 111 -5.52 8.82 -11.11
C ARG A 111 -5.49 7.32 -10.88
N LEU A 112 -4.57 6.65 -11.54
CA LEU A 112 -4.17 5.28 -11.23
C LEU A 112 -2.84 5.32 -10.48
N ARG A 113 -2.75 4.61 -9.37
CA ARG A 113 -1.53 4.49 -8.55
C ARG A 113 -1.10 3.04 -8.51
N SER A 114 -0.02 2.77 -9.21
CA SER A 114 0.72 1.52 -9.19
C SER A 114 1.93 1.65 -8.25
N ASP A 115 2.44 0.55 -7.71
CA ASP A 115 3.85 0.54 -7.31
C ASP A 115 4.70 0.60 -8.59
N ASN A 116 5.94 1.11 -8.54
CA ASN A 116 6.68 1.40 -9.78
C ASN A 116 7.24 0.11 -10.45
N ALA A 117 6.49 -0.99 -10.43
CA ALA A 117 6.80 -2.24 -11.09
C ALA A 117 7.02 -1.99 -12.59
N GLY A 118 8.13 -2.49 -13.12
CA GLY A 118 8.63 -2.15 -14.47
C GLY A 118 7.64 -2.40 -15.62
N GLU A 119 6.58 -3.17 -15.38
CA GLU A 119 5.52 -3.49 -16.33
C GLU A 119 4.61 -2.29 -16.62
N PHE A 120 4.45 -1.39 -15.65
CA PHE A 120 3.69 -0.16 -15.77
C PHE A 120 4.54 1.06 -16.16
N VAL A 121 5.87 0.88 -16.26
CA VAL A 121 6.83 1.91 -16.67
C VAL A 121 7.15 1.85 -18.17
N SER A 122 6.66 0.82 -18.87
CA SER A 122 6.79 0.71 -20.32
C SER A 122 5.76 1.61 -21.04
N ASN A 123 6.14 2.13 -22.21
CA ASN A 123 5.46 3.15 -23.06
C ASN A 123 3.97 2.91 -23.45
N VAL A 124 3.25 2.01 -22.79
CA VAL A 124 1.87 1.61 -23.08
C VAL A 124 0.84 2.67 -22.64
N PHE A 125 1.23 3.58 -21.73
CA PHE A 125 0.36 4.63 -21.19
C PHE A 125 0.58 6.03 -21.80
N ASN A 126 1.31 6.15 -22.91
CA ASN A 126 1.54 7.43 -23.60
C ASN A 126 0.46 7.72 -24.64
#